data_AF-V8N7J8-F1
#
_entry.id   AF-V8N7J8-F1
#
_cell.length_a   1.000
_cell.length_b   1.000
_cell.length_c   1.000
_cell.angle_alpha   90.00
_cell.angle_beta   90.00
_cell.angle_gamma   90.00
#
_symmetry.space_group_name_H-M   'P 1'
#
loop_
_entity.id
_entity.type
_entity.pdbx_description
1 polymer ?
#
loop_
_entity_poly.entity_id
_entity_poly.type
_entity_poly.pdbx_seq_one_letter_code
_entity_poly.pdbx_strand_id
1 'polypeptide(L)'
;MLKEGATASEYKALMTELKILTHIGHHLNVVNLLGACTKGRGPLMVIVEYCKYGNLSGYLKSKRDLFSTHKYGSIQRDPLTEKKDVEPISDKKKRLENVPSRESLASSGFQEDKSLSDVEDEEEDVSDFYKWPLTMEDLISYSFQVARGMEFLSSQKCIHRDLAARNILLSDNNVVKICDFGLARDTYKNPDYVRKGDARLPLKWMAPESIFDKVYSTKSDVWSYGVLLWEIFSLGKKIKRLRYSIFKILEIK
;
A
#
# COMPACT_ATOMS: atom_id res chain seq x y z
N MET A 1 -4.93 -16.95 -7.14
CA MET A 1 -5.21 -18.40 -7.27
C MET A 1 -6.60 -18.58 -7.84
N LEU A 2 -6.80 -19.57 -8.72
CA LEU A 2 -8.13 -19.89 -9.25
C LEU A 2 -8.89 -20.75 -8.25
N LYS A 3 -10.21 -20.51 -8.12
CA LYS A 3 -11.10 -21.33 -7.29
C LYS A 3 -11.44 -22.64 -8.02
N GLU A 4 -11.86 -23.66 -7.26
CA GLU A 4 -12.44 -24.87 -7.85
C GLU A 4 -13.62 -24.49 -8.75
N GLY A 5 -13.69 -25.09 -9.94
CA GLY A 5 -14.69 -24.76 -10.96
C GLY A 5 -14.36 -23.56 -11.87
N ALA A 6 -13.14 -23.01 -11.80
CA ALA A 6 -12.73 -21.92 -12.70
C ALA A 6 -12.84 -22.32 -14.18
N THR A 7 -13.37 -21.39 -14.98
CA THR A 7 -13.56 -21.53 -16.42
C THR A 7 -12.23 -21.45 -17.17
N ALA A 8 -12.17 -22.04 -18.36
CA ALA A 8 -11.00 -21.91 -19.24
C ALA A 8 -10.60 -20.44 -19.52
N SER A 9 -11.58 -19.52 -19.48
CA SER A 9 -11.35 -18.08 -19.66
C SER A 9 -10.57 -17.46 -18.49
N GLU A 10 -10.83 -17.91 -17.26
CA GLU A 10 -10.13 -17.46 -16.05
C GLU A 10 -8.71 -18.04 -15.98
N TYR A 11 -8.53 -19.31 -16.38
CA TYR A 11 -7.20 -19.90 -16.57
C TYR A 11 -6.36 -19.11 -17.58
N LYS A 12 -6.96 -18.76 -18.73
CA LYS A 12 -6.27 -17.96 -19.75
C LYS A 12 -5.91 -16.57 -19.23
N ALA A 13 -6.81 -15.93 -18.49
CA ALA A 13 -6.54 -14.62 -17.89
C ALA A 13 -5.37 -14.66 -16.89
N LEU A 14 -5.36 -15.65 -15.99
CA LEU A 14 -4.27 -15.82 -15.03
C LEU A 14 -2.93 -16.14 -15.71
N MET A 15 -2.94 -16.94 -16.77
CA MET A 15 -1.74 -17.22 -17.57
C MET A 15 -1.24 -15.97 -18.31
N THR A 16 -2.15 -15.13 -18.82
CA THR A 16 -1.80 -13.84 -19.41
C THR A 16 -1.16 -12.92 -18.38
N GLU A 17 -1.74 -12.82 -17.18
CA GLU A 17 -1.18 -12.03 -16.07
C GLU A 17 0.22 -12.51 -15.69
N LEU A 18 0.43 -13.83 -15.55
CA LEU A 18 1.76 -14.40 -15.31
C LEU A 18 2.77 -13.97 -16.39
N LYS A 19 2.40 -14.07 -17.67
CA LYS A 19 3.27 -13.66 -18.78
C LYS A 19 3.62 -12.17 -18.75
N ILE A 20 2.65 -11.32 -18.40
CA ILE A 20 2.88 -9.87 -18.28
C ILE A 20 3.85 -9.60 -17.14
N LEU A 21 3.59 -10.16 -15.95
CA LEU A 21 4.44 -10.00 -14.78
C LEU A 21 5.88 -10.49 -15.02
N THR A 22 6.06 -11.60 -15.75
CA THR A 22 7.41 -12.05 -16.15
C THR A 22 8.09 -11.12 -17.14
N HIS A 23 7.33 -10.39 -17.97
CA HIS A 23 7.89 -9.55 -19.02
C HIS A 23 8.28 -8.16 -18.52
N ILE A 24 7.44 -7.54 -17.69
CA ILE A 24 7.65 -6.16 -17.24
C ILE A 24 8.83 -6.02 -16.28
N GLY A 25 9.19 -7.08 -15.54
CA GLY A 25 10.29 -7.05 -14.57
C GLY A 25 9.92 -6.38 -13.25
N HIS A 26 10.93 -5.88 -12.54
CA HIS A 26 10.78 -5.40 -11.15
C HIS A 26 10.72 -3.88 -11.05
N HIS A 27 9.81 -3.38 -10.23
CA HIS A 27 9.74 -1.97 -9.87
C HIS A 27 9.14 -1.81 -8.47
N LEU A 28 9.55 -0.76 -7.74
CA LEU A 28 9.09 -0.51 -6.37
C LEU A 28 7.56 -0.38 -6.28
N ASN A 29 6.97 0.34 -7.23
CA ASN A 29 5.54 0.67 -7.26
C ASN A 29 4.70 -0.22 -8.20
N VAL A 30 5.19 -1.41 -8.52
CA VAL A 30 4.44 -2.45 -9.24
C VAL A 30 4.57 -3.74 -8.44
N VAL A 31 3.50 -4.53 -8.38
CA VAL A 31 3.55 -5.82 -7.68
C VAL A 31 4.57 -6.74 -8.35
N ASN A 32 5.52 -7.22 -7.57
CA ASN A 32 6.62 -8.04 -8.05
C ASN A 32 6.26 -9.53 -8.00
N LEU A 33 6.53 -10.21 -9.10
CA LEU A 33 6.45 -11.67 -9.19
C LEU A 33 7.60 -12.30 -8.41
N LEU A 34 7.28 -13.24 -7.52
CA LEU A 34 8.25 -14.04 -6.78
C LEU A 34 8.41 -15.44 -7.40
N GLY A 35 7.34 -15.97 -7.99
CA GLY A 35 7.36 -17.28 -8.63
C GLY A 35 6.00 -17.69 -9.18
N ALA A 36 5.94 -18.88 -9.77
CA ALA A 36 4.69 -19.46 -10.24
C ALA A 36 4.74 -20.99 -10.23
N CYS A 37 3.62 -21.62 -9.90
CA CYS A 37 3.42 -23.06 -10.03
C CYS A 37 2.61 -23.32 -11.30
N THR A 38 3.29 -23.73 -12.36
CA THR A 38 2.70 -23.95 -13.69
C THR A 38 2.71 -25.41 -14.15
N LYS A 39 3.41 -26.30 -13.42
CA LYS A 39 3.59 -27.72 -13.76
C LYS A 39 2.88 -28.63 -12.74
N GLY A 40 2.39 -29.78 -13.20
CA GLY A 40 1.86 -30.86 -12.36
C GLY A 40 0.33 -30.98 -12.38
N ARG A 41 -0.22 -31.82 -11.48
CA ARG A 41 -1.67 -31.99 -11.28
C ARG A 41 -2.31 -30.91 -10.37
N GLY A 42 -1.52 -29.95 -9.89
CA GLY A 42 -1.98 -28.87 -9.00
C GLY A 42 -2.59 -27.69 -9.74
N PRO A 43 -3.29 -26.77 -9.02
CA PRO A 43 -3.84 -25.56 -9.61
C PRO A 43 -2.73 -24.60 -10.07
N LEU A 44 -3.02 -23.81 -11.11
CA LEU A 44 -2.15 -22.72 -11.53
C LEU A 44 -2.05 -21.66 -10.42
N MET A 45 -0.84 -21.42 -9.93
CA MET A 45 -0.56 -20.41 -8.91
C MET A 45 0.45 -19.38 -9.42
N VAL A 46 0.18 -18.12 -9.12
CA VAL A 46 1.08 -16.99 -9.33
C VAL A 46 1.40 -16.45 -7.94
N ILE A 47 2.68 -16.38 -7.60
CA ILE A 47 3.19 -16.00 -6.29
C ILE A 47 3.80 -14.61 -6.43
N VAL A 48 3.23 -13.63 -5.74
CA VAL A 48 3.66 -12.23 -5.76
C VAL A 48 3.99 -11.77 -4.35
N GLU A 49 4.67 -10.63 -4.24
CA GLU A 49 4.90 -9.99 -2.95
C GLU A 49 3.59 -9.67 -2.21
N TYR A 50 3.61 -9.80 -0.89
CA TYR A 50 2.46 -9.55 -0.03
C TYR A 50 2.36 -8.08 0.34
N CYS A 51 1.18 -7.49 0.15
CA CYS A 51 0.88 -6.10 0.53
C CYS A 51 -0.07 -6.10 1.73
N LYS A 52 0.48 -5.87 2.93
CA LYS A 52 -0.19 -6.05 4.23
C LYS A 52 -1.53 -5.33 4.39
N TYR A 53 -1.70 -4.16 3.79
CA TYR A 53 -2.88 -3.31 4.01
C TYR A 53 -3.97 -3.49 2.93
N GLY A 54 -3.79 -4.42 2.00
CA GLY A 54 -4.76 -4.69 0.94
C GLY A 54 -4.88 -3.55 -0.07
N ASN A 55 -6.06 -3.38 -0.68
CA ASN A 55 -6.26 -2.37 -1.71
C ASN A 55 -6.47 -0.96 -1.15
N LEU A 56 -5.94 0.03 -1.86
CA LEU A 56 -5.94 1.44 -1.47
C LEU A 56 -7.37 2.00 -1.35
N SER A 57 -8.31 1.57 -2.19
CA SER A 57 -9.72 1.99 -2.09
C SER A 57 -10.37 1.57 -0.77
N GLY A 58 -10.01 0.40 -0.22
CA GLY A 58 -10.46 -0.07 1.08
C GLY A 58 -9.78 0.68 2.22
N TYR A 59 -8.45 0.80 2.15
CA TYR A 59 -7.64 1.51 3.12
C TYR A 59 -8.05 2.99 3.29
N LEU A 60 -8.24 3.72 2.20
CA LEU A 60 -8.66 5.12 2.27
C LEU A 60 -10.05 5.30 2.90
N LYS A 61 -10.95 4.34 2.70
CA LYS A 61 -12.29 4.38 3.32
C LYS A 61 -12.21 4.18 4.83
N SER A 62 -11.35 3.28 5.30
CA SER A 62 -11.20 3.03 6.74
C SER A 62 -10.51 4.18 7.48
N LYS A 63 -9.77 5.03 6.77
CA LYS A 63 -9.06 6.19 7.34
C LYS A 63 -9.83 7.51 7.30
N ARG A 64 -11.09 7.54 6.85
CA ARG A 64 -11.86 8.79 6.70
C ARG A 64 -12.01 9.59 7.98
N ASP A 65 -12.25 8.90 9.09
CA ASP A 65 -12.46 9.55 10.39
C ASP A 65 -11.14 9.97 11.06
N LEU A 66 -10.01 9.52 10.49
CA LEU A 66 -8.65 9.77 10.97
C LEU A 66 -7.85 10.60 9.94
N PHE A 67 -8.52 11.38 9.10
CA PHE A 67 -7.85 12.21 8.09
C PHE A 67 -7.57 13.63 8.60
N SER A 68 -6.31 14.06 8.49
CA SER A 68 -5.84 15.39 8.93
C SER A 68 -5.20 16.16 7.78
N THR A 69 -5.70 17.36 7.50
CA THR A 69 -5.21 18.20 6.38
C THR A 69 -3.81 18.81 6.63
N HIS A 70 -3.42 18.97 7.90
CA HIS A 70 -2.13 19.50 8.30
C HIS A 70 -1.43 18.51 9.24
N LYS A 71 -0.10 18.38 9.13
CA LYS A 71 0.69 17.77 10.21
C LYS A 71 0.36 18.55 11.48
N TYR A 72 0.07 17.84 12.57
CA TYR A 72 -0.02 18.42 13.90
C TYR A 72 1.11 19.43 14.06
N GLY A 73 0.77 20.72 14.14
CA GLY A 73 1.73 21.73 14.55
C GLY A 73 2.25 21.30 15.90
N SER A 74 3.58 21.18 16.03
CA SER A 74 4.33 21.21 17.29
C SER A 74 3.51 20.88 18.54
N ILE A 75 3.52 19.61 18.98
CA ILE A 75 3.29 19.36 20.41
C ILE A 75 4.53 19.90 21.12
N GLN A 76 4.53 21.20 21.42
CA GLN A 76 5.23 21.70 22.59
C GLN A 76 4.57 21.01 23.78
N ARG A 77 5.26 20.03 24.37
CA ARG A 77 4.95 19.62 25.74
C ARG A 77 5.45 20.73 26.63
N ASP A 78 4.58 21.66 26.99
CA ASP A 78 4.76 22.46 28.20
C ASP A 78 4.15 21.68 29.37
N PRO A 79 4.95 21.26 30.38
CA PRO A 79 4.42 20.79 31.64
C PRO A 79 4.11 21.99 32.53
N LEU A 80 2.88 22.50 32.45
CA LEU A 80 2.37 23.46 33.43
C LEU A 80 1.86 22.72 34.68
N THR A 81 2.74 22.72 35.68
CA THR A 81 2.50 23.18 37.05
C THR A 81 1.25 22.69 37.81
N GLU A 82 1.48 21.83 38.81
CA GLU A 82 0.87 22.00 40.13
C GLU A 82 1.98 22.31 41.15
N LYS A 83 2.17 23.60 41.46
CA LYS A 83 2.82 24.04 42.70
C LYS A 83 1.70 24.38 43.68
N LYS A 84 1.66 23.68 44.81
CA LYS A 84 1.00 24.17 46.03
C LYS A 84 2.09 24.62 47.00
N ASP A 85 1.96 25.85 47.44
CA ASP A 85 2.86 26.57 48.34
C ASP A 85 2.83 26.01 49.77
N VAL A 86 4.00 25.81 50.38
CA VAL A 86 4.28 26.08 51.80
C VAL A 86 5.80 26.33 51.96
N GLU A 87 6.18 27.50 52.48
CA GLU A 87 7.52 27.82 53.04
C GLU A 87 7.40 28.01 54.58
N PRO A 88 8.49 28.21 55.35
CA PRO A 88 9.75 27.44 55.48
C PRO A 88 10.02 27.11 56.97
N ILE A 89 11.15 26.46 57.34
CA ILE A 89 12.02 26.78 58.52
C ILE A 89 13.12 25.71 58.79
N SER A 90 14.35 26.25 58.95
CA SER A 90 15.57 25.86 59.71
C SER A 90 16.37 24.57 59.47
N ASP A 91 17.64 24.80 59.08
CA ASP A 91 18.89 24.34 59.69
C ASP A 91 19.16 22.83 59.92
N LYS A 92 20.14 22.26 59.19
CA LYS A 92 21.50 22.02 59.71
C LYS A 92 22.44 21.33 58.71
N LYS A 93 23.69 21.79 58.83
CA LYS A 93 24.97 21.53 58.15
C LYS A 93 25.52 20.10 58.29
N LYS A 94 26.53 19.81 57.44
CA LYS A 94 27.66 18.82 57.52
C LYS A 94 27.41 17.49 56.81
N ARG A 95 28.38 16.85 56.13
CA ARG A 95 29.79 17.12 55.76
C ARG A 95 30.21 15.96 54.84
N LEU A 96 31.10 16.22 53.89
CA LEU A 96 31.80 15.23 53.05
C LEU A 96 32.54 14.19 53.90
N GLU A 97 32.76 12.99 53.37
CA GLU A 97 34.12 12.41 53.20
C GLU A 97 34.07 10.94 52.70
N ASN A 98 34.81 10.74 51.61
CA ASN A 98 35.78 9.67 51.34
C ASN A 98 35.35 8.24 50.95
N VAL A 99 35.69 7.96 49.69
CA VAL A 99 36.10 6.68 49.09
C VAL A 99 37.39 6.18 49.77
N PRO A 100 37.58 4.86 49.94
CA PRO A 100 38.71 4.23 49.25
C PRO A 100 38.38 2.85 48.65
N SER A 101 39.01 2.58 47.50
CA SER A 101 39.10 1.31 46.81
C SER A 101 40.10 0.34 47.46
N ARG A 102 39.88 -0.98 47.34
CA ARG A 102 40.86 -2.05 47.00
C ARG A 102 40.23 -3.44 47.13
N GLU A 103 40.21 -4.25 46.05
CA GLU A 103 41.05 -5.47 45.83
C GLU A 103 40.78 -6.59 46.87
N SER A 104 40.52 -7.88 46.60
CA SER A 104 40.66 -8.78 45.44
C SER A 104 40.09 -10.18 45.80
N LEU A 105 39.65 -10.94 44.77
CA LEU A 105 39.72 -12.42 44.57
C LEU A 105 39.15 -13.43 45.60
N ALA A 106 38.22 -14.30 45.16
CA ALA A 106 38.44 -15.76 44.95
C ALA A 106 37.12 -16.60 44.86
N SER A 107 37.00 -17.34 43.76
CA SER A 107 36.52 -18.73 43.56
C SER A 107 35.42 -19.37 44.44
N SER A 108 34.35 -19.87 43.81
CA SER A 108 34.01 -21.31 43.66
C SER A 108 32.49 -21.58 43.58
N GLY A 109 32.07 -22.52 42.72
CA GLY A 109 30.74 -23.15 42.77
C GLY A 109 30.09 -23.40 41.40
N PHE A 110 30.25 -24.61 40.86
CA PHE A 110 29.48 -25.16 39.73
C PHE A 110 28.20 -25.89 40.21
N GLN A 111 27.25 -26.07 39.27
CA GLN A 111 25.97 -26.85 39.26
C GLN A 111 24.71 -26.12 39.76
N GLU A 112 23.53 -26.24 39.16
CA GLU A 112 23.01 -26.86 37.91
C GLU A 112 21.58 -26.31 37.68
N ASP A 113 21.20 -26.20 36.41
CA ASP A 113 19.88 -26.05 35.76
C ASP A 113 18.58 -25.73 36.54
N LYS A 114 17.84 -24.75 36.02
CA LYS A 114 16.37 -24.82 35.92
C LYS A 114 15.78 -23.94 34.80
N SER A 115 15.33 -24.64 33.76
CA SER A 115 14.13 -24.42 32.94
C SER A 115 13.83 -23.05 32.33
N LEU A 116 13.93 -23.02 30.99
CA LEU A 116 12.94 -22.54 30.03
C LEU A 116 11.60 -22.06 30.62
N SER A 117 11.31 -20.78 30.43
CA SER A 117 9.94 -20.31 30.22
C SER A 117 9.99 -19.06 29.33
N ASP A 118 9.66 -19.25 28.07
CA ASP A 118 8.87 -18.36 27.23
C ASP A 118 9.09 -16.86 27.46
N VAL A 119 10.11 -16.31 26.81
CA VAL A 119 10.03 -14.90 26.40
C VAL A 119 9.12 -14.95 25.18
N GLU A 120 7.84 -14.69 25.41
CA GLU A 120 6.85 -14.46 24.37
C GLU A 120 7.47 -13.49 23.35
N ASP A 121 7.62 -13.94 22.11
CA ASP A 121 7.90 -13.05 20.99
C ASP A 121 6.78 -12.00 21.00
N GLU A 122 7.10 -10.81 21.49
CA GLU A 122 6.20 -9.67 21.41
C GLU A 122 5.93 -9.44 19.92
N GLU A 123 4.79 -9.93 19.43
CA GLU A 123 4.25 -9.61 18.12
C GLU A 123 4.05 -8.10 18.09
N GLU A 124 5.10 -7.36 17.69
CA GLU A 124 5.02 -5.91 17.52
C GLU A 124 3.83 -5.58 16.61
N ASP A 125 2.91 -4.86 17.24
CA ASP A 125 1.49 -4.99 17.07
C ASP A 125 1.03 -4.46 15.70
N VAL A 126 0.33 -5.30 14.94
CA VAL A 126 -0.36 -4.94 13.67
C VAL A 126 -1.30 -3.74 13.86
N SER A 127 -1.64 -3.40 15.11
CA SER A 127 -2.59 -2.37 15.50
C SER A 127 -2.12 -0.92 15.32
N ASP A 128 -0.82 -0.62 15.31
CA ASP A 128 -0.37 0.79 15.42
C ASP A 128 -0.46 1.60 14.13
N PHE A 129 -0.24 0.99 12.97
CA PHE A 129 -0.34 1.70 11.69
C PHE A 129 -1.79 2.10 11.33
N TYR A 130 -2.78 1.35 11.83
CA TYR A 130 -4.19 1.70 11.65
C TYR A 130 -4.63 2.86 12.56
N LYS A 131 -3.87 3.18 13.62
CA LYS A 131 -4.12 4.35 14.49
C LYS A 131 -3.54 5.64 13.94
N TRP A 132 -2.48 5.59 13.12
CA TRP A 132 -1.85 6.81 12.62
C TRP A 132 -2.79 7.58 11.67
N PRO A 133 -2.98 8.90 11.86
CA PRO A 133 -3.83 9.70 10.99
C PRO A 133 -3.31 9.72 9.55
N LEU A 134 -4.21 9.59 8.59
CA LEU A 134 -3.88 9.78 7.17
C LEU A 134 -3.76 11.27 6.89
N THR A 135 -2.71 11.69 6.20
CA THR A 135 -2.45 13.11 5.92
C THR A 135 -2.53 13.44 4.43
N MET A 136 -2.57 14.73 4.11
CA MET A 136 -2.44 15.20 2.72
C MET A 136 -1.12 14.78 2.07
N GLU A 137 -0.03 14.72 2.85
CA GLU A 137 1.28 14.28 2.37
C GLU A 137 1.25 12.81 1.92
N ASP A 138 0.54 11.96 2.65
CA ASP A 138 0.36 10.55 2.27
C ASP A 138 -0.40 10.42 0.95
N LEU A 139 -1.47 11.20 0.76
CA LEU A 139 -2.26 11.18 -0.49
C LEU A 139 -1.41 11.63 -1.69
N ILE A 140 -0.60 12.67 -1.52
CA ILE A 140 0.33 13.15 -2.56
C ILE A 140 1.40 12.07 -2.83
N SER A 141 1.95 11.47 -1.78
CA SER A 141 2.94 10.39 -1.89
C SER A 141 2.39 9.19 -2.65
N TYR A 142 1.19 8.70 -2.32
CA TYR A 142 0.56 7.61 -3.05
C TYR A 142 0.33 7.96 -4.53
N SER A 143 -0.13 9.18 -4.80
CA SER A 143 -0.35 9.67 -6.17
C SER A 143 0.94 9.66 -6.99
N PHE A 144 2.03 10.15 -6.40
CA PHE A 144 3.36 10.18 -7.01
C PHE A 144 3.92 8.78 -7.25
N GLN A 145 3.83 7.90 -6.26
CA GLN A 145 4.27 6.51 -6.36
C GLN A 145 3.54 5.74 -7.47
N VAL A 146 2.21 5.92 -7.60
CA VAL A 146 1.47 5.32 -8.72
C VAL A 146 1.90 5.91 -10.06
N ALA A 147 2.15 7.22 -10.14
CA ALA A 147 2.67 7.83 -11.38
C ALA A 147 4.01 7.21 -11.81
N ARG A 148 4.95 6.99 -10.86
CA ARG A 148 6.22 6.30 -11.13
C ARG A 148 6.01 4.86 -11.61
N GLY A 149 5.09 4.13 -10.99
CA GLY A 149 4.74 2.78 -11.43
C GLY A 149 4.16 2.76 -12.86
N MET A 150 3.29 3.71 -13.20
CA MET A 150 2.71 3.82 -14.54
C MET A 150 3.72 4.29 -15.60
N GLU A 151 4.65 5.19 -15.23
CA GLU A 151 5.78 5.56 -16.08
C GLU A 151 6.63 4.32 -16.41
N PHE A 152 6.96 3.53 -15.39
CA PHE A 152 7.65 2.26 -15.57
C PHE A 152 6.89 1.32 -16.50
N LEU A 153 5.59 1.07 -16.27
CA LEU A 153 4.79 0.21 -17.14
C LEU A 153 4.76 0.71 -18.59
N SER A 154 4.65 2.03 -18.80
CA SER A 154 4.73 2.63 -20.13
C SER A 154 6.09 2.39 -20.78
N SER A 155 7.19 2.49 -20.01
CA SER A 155 8.55 2.17 -20.52
C SER A 155 8.68 0.70 -20.93
N GLN A 156 7.94 -0.20 -20.27
CA GLN A 156 7.83 -1.61 -20.59
C GLN A 156 6.75 -1.91 -21.65
N LYS A 157 6.23 -0.88 -22.33
CA LYS A 157 5.21 -1.01 -23.41
C LYS A 157 3.94 -1.73 -22.96
N CYS A 158 3.63 -1.67 -21.66
CA CYS A 158 2.47 -2.28 -21.03
C CYS A 158 1.38 -1.23 -20.81
N ILE A 159 0.17 -1.50 -21.32
CA ILE A 159 -1.04 -0.70 -21.04
C ILE A 159 -1.86 -1.45 -19.99
N HIS A 160 -2.20 -0.78 -18.88
CA HIS A 160 -2.90 -1.38 -17.75
C HIS A 160 -4.38 -1.65 -18.04
N ARG A 161 -5.11 -0.67 -18.62
CA ARG A 161 -6.52 -0.77 -19.04
C ARG A 161 -7.58 -0.92 -17.94
N ASP A 162 -7.16 -1.03 -16.68
CA ASP A 162 -8.05 -1.08 -15.51
C ASP A 162 -7.42 -0.40 -14.29
N LEU A 163 -6.76 0.74 -14.51
CA LEU A 163 -6.15 1.50 -13.43
C LEU A 163 -7.26 2.15 -12.56
N ALA A 164 -7.29 1.78 -11.28
CA ALA A 164 -8.26 2.27 -10.29
C ALA A 164 -7.75 2.01 -8.88
N ALA A 165 -8.30 2.69 -7.86
CA ALA A 165 -7.82 2.54 -6.47
C ALA A 165 -8.00 1.12 -5.91
N ARG A 166 -8.90 0.31 -6.49
CA ARG A 166 -9.07 -1.12 -6.16
C ARG A 166 -7.90 -2.00 -6.61
N ASN A 167 -7.14 -1.54 -7.60
CA ASN A 167 -6.03 -2.24 -8.24
C ASN A 167 -4.67 -1.62 -7.83
N ILE A 168 -4.67 -0.82 -6.76
CA ILE A 168 -3.47 -0.36 -6.09
C ILE A 168 -3.45 -1.02 -4.72
N LEU A 169 -2.37 -1.70 -4.38
CA LEU A 169 -2.15 -2.31 -3.08
C LEU A 169 -1.25 -1.43 -2.22
N LEU A 170 -1.44 -1.48 -0.90
CA LEU A 170 -0.61 -0.79 0.08
C LEU A 170 0.20 -1.81 0.89
N SER A 171 1.52 -1.64 0.86
CA SER A 171 2.52 -2.44 1.57
C SER A 171 3.03 -1.68 2.80
N ASP A 172 3.94 -2.30 3.55
CA ASP A 172 4.68 -1.66 4.62
C ASP A 172 5.41 -0.38 4.15
N ASN A 173 5.72 0.49 5.12
CA ASN A 173 6.43 1.76 4.91
C ASN A 173 5.73 2.71 3.91
N ASN A 174 4.39 2.72 3.88
CA ASN A 174 3.60 3.59 3.00
C ASN A 174 3.90 3.40 1.50
N VAL A 175 4.33 2.20 1.09
CA VAL A 175 4.64 1.90 -0.31
C VAL A 175 3.40 1.38 -1.03
N VAL A 176 2.99 2.05 -2.11
CA VAL A 176 1.89 1.59 -2.96
C VAL A 176 2.39 0.88 -4.22
N LYS A 177 1.66 -0.15 -4.64
CA LYS A 177 2.02 -1.04 -5.74
C LYS A 177 0.83 -1.27 -6.67
N ILE A 178 1.04 -1.06 -7.97
CA ILE A 178 0.06 -1.33 -9.01
C ILE A 178 -0.09 -2.85 -9.20
N CYS A 179 -1.32 -3.36 -9.24
CA CYS A 179 -1.63 -4.78 -9.43
C CYS A 179 -2.79 -5.00 -10.43
N ASP A 180 -3.21 -6.26 -10.59
CA ASP A 180 -4.31 -6.71 -11.45
C ASP A 180 -4.09 -6.42 -12.94
N PHE A 181 -3.24 -7.27 -13.54
CA PHE A 181 -2.93 -7.23 -14.97
C PHE A 181 -3.88 -8.11 -15.79
N GLY A 182 -5.01 -8.56 -15.22
CA GLY A 182 -5.96 -9.46 -15.88
C GLY A 182 -6.64 -8.87 -17.13
N LEU A 183 -6.54 -7.54 -17.31
CA LEU A 183 -6.95 -6.82 -18.52
C LEU A 183 -5.80 -6.16 -19.27
N ALA A 184 -4.58 -6.19 -18.73
CA ALA A 184 -3.43 -5.49 -19.29
C ALA A 184 -2.98 -6.12 -20.61
N ARG A 185 -2.27 -5.32 -21.43
CA ARG A 185 -1.79 -5.73 -22.76
C ARG A 185 -0.38 -5.24 -23.03
N ASP A 186 0.40 -6.12 -23.67
CA ASP A 186 1.62 -5.76 -24.38
C ASP A 186 1.23 -5.23 -25.77
N THR A 187 1.63 -4.00 -26.06
CA THR A 187 1.30 -3.29 -27.30
C THR A 187 1.93 -3.87 -28.56
N TYR A 188 3.05 -4.61 -28.43
CA TYR A 188 3.82 -5.09 -29.58
C TYR A 188 3.60 -6.57 -29.87
N LYS A 189 3.34 -7.39 -28.85
CA LYS A 189 3.20 -8.85 -29.05
C LYS A 189 1.82 -9.31 -29.47
N ASN A 190 0.77 -8.54 -29.21
CA ASN A 190 -0.61 -8.97 -29.47
C ASN A 190 -1.54 -7.80 -29.88
N PRO A 191 -1.30 -7.14 -31.03
CA PRO A 191 -2.19 -6.07 -31.53
C PRO A 191 -3.62 -6.58 -31.77
N ASP A 192 -3.78 -7.84 -32.19
CA ASP A 192 -5.07 -8.41 -32.61
C ASP A 192 -5.86 -9.12 -31.49
N TYR A 193 -5.32 -9.19 -30.27
CA TYR A 193 -5.98 -9.88 -29.16
C TYR A 193 -7.12 -9.04 -28.56
N VAL A 194 -8.25 -8.97 -29.27
CA VAL A 194 -9.51 -8.44 -28.76
C VAL A 194 -10.12 -9.48 -27.82
N ARG A 195 -10.35 -9.13 -26.54
CA ARG A 195 -11.10 -9.99 -25.62
C ARG A 195 -12.53 -10.04 -26.15
N LYS A 196 -12.85 -11.10 -26.92
CA LYS A 196 -14.21 -11.37 -27.40
C LYS A 196 -15.05 -11.85 -26.21
N GLY A 197 -16.07 -11.09 -25.83
CA GLY A 197 -17.04 -11.48 -24.81
C GLY A 197 -17.63 -10.33 -24.00
N ASP A 198 -18.69 -10.65 -23.27
CA ASP A 198 -19.52 -9.78 -22.41
C ASP A 198 -18.82 -9.39 -21.09
N ALA A 199 -17.52 -9.11 -21.16
CA ALA A 199 -16.74 -8.79 -19.97
C ALA A 199 -17.21 -7.45 -19.38
N ARG A 200 -17.53 -7.45 -18.07
CA ARG A 200 -17.87 -6.22 -17.34
C ARG A 200 -16.70 -5.24 -17.43
N LEU A 201 -16.91 -4.14 -18.16
CA LEU A 201 -15.90 -3.09 -18.35
C LEU A 201 -15.97 -2.04 -17.22
N PRO A 202 -14.84 -1.45 -16.81
CA PRO A 202 -14.78 -0.42 -15.77
C PRO A 202 -15.17 0.96 -16.31
N LEU A 203 -16.37 1.11 -16.87
CA LEU A 203 -16.78 2.29 -17.67
C LEU A 203 -16.51 3.65 -17.02
N LYS A 204 -16.52 3.76 -15.69
CA LYS A 204 -16.27 5.03 -14.98
C LYS A 204 -14.81 5.48 -14.99
N TRP A 205 -13.88 4.54 -15.23
CA TRP A 205 -12.44 4.79 -15.31
C TRP A 205 -11.94 4.84 -16.75
N MET A 206 -12.75 4.42 -17.73
CA MET A 206 -12.33 4.35 -19.13
C MET A 206 -12.33 5.72 -19.79
N ALA A 207 -11.31 5.95 -20.62
CA ALA A 207 -11.23 7.11 -21.50
C ALA A 207 -12.32 7.09 -22.59
N PRO A 208 -12.74 8.24 -23.12
CA PRO A 208 -13.76 8.31 -24.17
C PRO A 208 -13.43 7.42 -25.38
N GLU A 209 -12.20 7.49 -25.89
CA GLU A 209 -11.73 6.67 -27.02
C GLU A 209 -11.73 5.16 -26.70
N SER A 210 -11.53 4.79 -25.44
CA SER A 210 -11.65 3.39 -25.01
C SER A 210 -13.10 2.92 -24.95
N ILE A 211 -14.04 3.82 -24.63
CA ILE A 211 -15.47 3.52 -24.55
C ILE A 211 -16.05 3.37 -25.96
N PHE A 212 -15.88 4.39 -26.80
CA PHE A 212 -16.52 4.51 -28.11
C PHE A 212 -15.78 3.73 -29.18
N ASP A 213 -14.45 3.89 -29.26
CA ASP A 213 -13.64 3.39 -30.38
C ASP A 213 -12.83 2.14 -30.01
N LYS A 214 -12.92 1.69 -28.76
CA LYS A 214 -12.14 0.56 -28.20
C LYS A 214 -10.62 0.75 -28.34
N VAL A 215 -10.17 1.99 -28.38
CA VAL A 215 -8.74 2.35 -28.43
C VAL A 215 -8.17 2.35 -27.01
N TYR A 216 -7.06 1.63 -26.82
CA TYR A 216 -6.32 1.60 -25.55
C TYR A 216 -4.88 2.01 -25.81
N SER A 217 -4.39 2.96 -25.01
CA SER A 217 -3.04 3.51 -25.08
C SER A 217 -2.55 3.93 -23.70
N THR A 218 -1.27 4.30 -23.58
CA THR A 218 -0.76 4.98 -22.38
C THR A 218 -1.60 6.21 -22.03
N LYS A 219 -2.16 6.92 -23.02
CA LYS A 219 -3.00 8.11 -22.79
C LYS A 219 -4.37 7.76 -22.21
N SER A 220 -4.95 6.63 -22.59
CA SER A 220 -6.17 6.14 -21.93
C SER A 220 -5.92 5.70 -20.48
N ASP A 221 -4.71 5.24 -20.15
CA ASP A 221 -4.32 5.00 -18.75
C ASP A 221 -4.11 6.32 -17.99
N VAL A 222 -3.65 7.41 -18.63
CA VAL A 222 -3.58 8.75 -18.02
C VAL A 222 -4.97 9.26 -17.65
N TRP A 223 -5.98 9.03 -18.49
CA TRP A 223 -7.37 9.32 -18.13
C TRP A 223 -7.79 8.56 -16.85
N SER A 224 -7.52 7.25 -16.83
CA SER A 224 -7.82 6.37 -15.69
C SER A 224 -7.09 6.84 -14.43
N TYR A 225 -5.85 7.33 -14.57
CA TYR A 225 -5.06 7.93 -13.49
C TYR A 225 -5.73 9.20 -12.93
N GLY A 226 -6.32 10.06 -13.76
CA GLY A 226 -7.10 11.19 -13.29
C GLY A 226 -8.29 10.79 -12.42
N VAL A 227 -8.98 9.70 -12.78
CA VAL A 227 -10.07 9.14 -11.96
C VAL A 227 -9.52 8.53 -10.66
N LEU A 228 -8.37 7.86 -10.71
CA LEU A 228 -7.67 7.36 -9.51
C LEU A 228 -7.29 8.51 -8.56
N LEU A 229 -6.75 9.63 -9.06
CA LEU A 229 -6.47 10.81 -8.24
C LEU A 229 -7.72 11.27 -7.51
N TRP A 230 -8.86 11.35 -8.22
CA TRP A 230 -10.13 11.67 -7.59
C TRP A 230 -10.51 10.66 -6.50
N GLU A 231 -10.30 9.35 -6.71
CA GLU A 231 -10.52 8.33 -5.67
C GLU A 231 -9.62 8.54 -4.44
N ILE A 232 -8.34 8.89 -4.65
CA ILE A 232 -7.36 9.14 -3.59
C ILE A 232 -7.79 10.36 -2.76
N PHE A 233 -7.97 11.52 -3.40
CA PHE A 233 -8.30 12.78 -2.71
C PHE A 233 -9.74 12.85 -2.20
N SER A 234 -10.61 11.92 -2.63
CA SER A 234 -11.94 11.75 -2.06
C SER A 234 -12.00 10.70 -0.94
N LEU A 235 -10.86 10.15 -0.53
CA LEU A 235 -10.74 9.09 0.48
C LEU A 235 -11.60 7.87 0.13
N GLY A 236 -11.45 7.38 -1.10
CA GLY A 236 -12.13 6.21 -1.63
C GLY A 236 -13.65 6.39 -1.76
N LYS A 237 -14.16 7.61 -2.02
CA LYS A 237 -15.61 7.77 -2.28
C LYS A 237 -15.98 6.97 -3.52
N LYS A 238 -17.15 6.33 -3.47
CA LYS A 238 -17.69 5.67 -4.66
C LYS A 238 -18.14 6.75 -5.63
N ILE A 239 -17.66 6.68 -6.87
CA ILE A 239 -18.20 7.48 -7.98
C ILE A 239 -19.69 7.11 -8.13
N LYS A 240 -20.58 7.95 -7.59
CA LYS A 240 -22.02 7.80 -7.79
C LYS A 240 -22.32 8.15 -9.26
N ARG A 241 -23.23 7.37 -9.86
CA ARG A 241 -23.83 7.47 -11.21
C ARG A 241 -23.17 8.50 -12.16
N LEU A 242 -22.70 8.06 -13.33
CA LEU A 242 -22.28 8.91 -14.46
C LEU A 242 -23.48 9.74 -14.99
N ARG A 243 -24.02 10.64 -14.18
CA ARG A 243 -24.93 11.69 -14.61
C ARG A 243 -24.07 12.93 -14.69
N TYR A 244 -23.60 13.21 -15.90
CA TYR A 244 -23.08 14.50 -16.35
C TYR A 244 -21.77 15.02 -15.70
N SER A 245 -21.33 14.56 -14.53
CA SER A 245 -20.21 15.20 -13.82
C SER A 245 -18.81 14.96 -14.41
N ILE A 246 -18.51 13.81 -15.02
CA ILE A 246 -17.20 13.61 -15.67
C ILE A 246 -17.12 14.37 -17.01
N PHE A 247 -18.25 14.56 -17.69
CA PHE A 247 -18.32 15.41 -18.88
C PHE A 247 -18.21 16.90 -18.53
N LYS A 248 -18.61 17.33 -17.31
CA LYS A 248 -18.38 18.71 -16.85
C LYS A 248 -16.92 19.04 -16.56
N ILE A 249 -16.09 18.06 -16.19
CA ILE A 249 -14.62 18.28 -16.08
C ILE A 249 -14.01 18.58 -17.45
N LEU A 250 -14.67 18.16 -18.54
CA LEU A 250 -14.28 18.49 -19.92
C LEU A 250 -14.84 19.85 -20.42
N GLU A 251 -15.70 20.51 -19.65
CA GLU A 251 -16.18 21.88 -19.94
C GLU A 251 -15.33 22.96 -19.24
N ILE A 252 -14.02 22.75 -19.13
CA ILE A 252 -13.09 23.87 -18.99
C ILE A 252 -12.84 24.40 -20.41
N LYS A 253 -13.74 25.28 -20.85
CA LYS A 253 -13.48 26.20 -21.96
C LYS A 253 -12.68 27.39 -21.45
#